data_AF-A0A367EN94-F1
#
_entry.id   AF-A0A367EN94-F1
#
_cell.length_a   1.000
_cell.length_b   1.000
_cell.length_c   1.000
_cell.angle_alpha   90.00
_cell.angle_beta   90.00
_cell.angle_gamma   90.00
#
_symmetry.space_group_name_H-M   'P 1'
#
loop_
_entity.id
_entity.type
_entity.pdbx_description
1 polymer ?
#
loop_
_entity_poly.entity_id
_entity_poly.type
_entity_poly.pdbx_seq_one_letter_code
_entity_poly.pdbx_strand_id
1 'polypeptide(L)'
;MSTDDDDMPLAAPRVDVAPDGRLSVPAHDVTALLRSLARSWAHSTRDGAPVRAGEGRQTVRLEPATVQALAGTLEQIADELDVQFIGVAGRTPPPPPPSADTED
;
A
#
# COMPACT_ATOMS: atom_id res chain seq x y z
N MET A 1 -30.10 -10.98 -11.07
CA MET A 1 -29.38 -10.55 -9.85
C MET A 1 -27.92 -10.89 -10.08
N SER A 2 -27.17 -9.96 -10.66
CA SER A 2 -25.71 -10.05 -10.73
C SER A 2 -25.20 -9.32 -9.50
N THR A 3 -24.58 -10.02 -8.57
CA THR A 3 -23.83 -9.40 -7.49
C THR A 3 -22.61 -8.73 -8.12
N ASP A 4 -22.53 -7.43 -7.89
CA ASP A 4 -21.41 -6.53 -8.16
C ASP A 4 -20.18 -7.05 -7.37
N ASP A 5 -19.49 -8.06 -7.91
CA ASP A 5 -18.21 -8.57 -7.40
C ASP A 5 -17.04 -7.62 -7.75
N ASP A 6 -17.31 -6.57 -8.52
CA ASP A 6 -16.34 -5.55 -8.97
C ASP A 6 -15.89 -4.61 -7.84
N ASP A 7 -16.64 -4.53 -6.73
CA ASP A 7 -16.32 -3.64 -5.61
C ASP A 7 -15.67 -4.41 -4.45
N MET A 8 -14.54 -5.07 -4.74
CA MET A 8 -13.71 -5.63 -3.66
C MET A 8 -13.20 -4.46 -2.81
N PRO A 9 -13.60 -4.37 -1.52
CA PRO A 9 -13.40 -3.15 -0.75
C PRO A 9 -11.91 -2.86 -0.60
N LEU A 10 -11.50 -1.67 -1.05
CA LEU A 10 -10.15 -1.18 -0.82
C LEU A 10 -9.91 -1.10 0.68
N ALA A 11 -8.81 -1.71 1.15
CA ALA A 11 -8.40 -1.59 2.54
C ALA A 11 -8.03 -0.13 2.82
N ALA A 12 -8.90 0.59 3.53
CA ALA A 12 -8.63 1.97 3.94
C ALA A 12 -7.46 1.96 4.93
N PRO A 13 -6.36 2.69 4.65
CA PRO A 13 -5.21 2.72 5.54
C PRO A 13 -5.55 3.49 6.82
N ARG A 14 -5.05 3.02 7.97
CA ARG A 14 -5.18 3.77 9.22
C ARG A 14 -4.18 4.92 9.20
N VAL A 15 -4.65 6.10 9.58
CA VAL A 15 -3.81 7.30 9.70
C VAL A 15 -3.69 7.64 11.17
N ASP A 16 -2.48 7.54 11.68
CA ASP A 16 -2.14 7.95 13.03
C ASP A 16 -1.68 9.40 13.03
N VAL A 17 -2.08 10.15 14.05
CA VAL A 17 -1.68 11.54 14.27
C VAL A 17 -0.75 11.59 15.48
N ALA A 18 0.51 11.97 15.25
CA ALA A 18 1.46 12.17 16.32
C ALA A 18 1.13 13.45 17.13
N PRO A 19 1.60 13.55 18.39
CA PRO A 19 1.34 14.73 19.24
C PRO A 19 1.83 16.06 18.67
N ASP A 20 2.76 16.03 17.72
CA ASP A 20 3.29 17.19 17.00
C ASP A 20 2.54 17.51 15.69
N GLY A 21 1.44 16.80 15.42
CA GLY A 21 0.61 16.97 14.23
C GLY A 21 1.12 16.25 12.98
N ARG A 22 2.22 15.48 13.07
CA ARG A 22 2.66 14.64 11.94
C ARG A 22 1.68 13.50 11.72
N LEU A 23 1.41 13.22 10.45
CA LEU A 23 0.60 12.08 10.02
C LEU A 23 1.51 10.90 9.67
N SER A 24 1.19 9.72 10.19
CA SER A 24 1.88 8.48 9.86
C SER A 24 0.88 7.40 9.48
N VAL A 25 1.25 6.56 8.52
CA VAL A 25 0.47 5.39 8.12
C VAL A 25 1.32 4.15 8.37
N PRO A 26 0.78 3.09 9.00
CA PRO A 26 1.51 1.85 9.16
C PRO A 26 1.91 1.26 7.80
N ALA A 27 3.16 0.80 7.69
CA ALA A 27 3.67 0.21 6.45
C ALA A 27 2.81 -0.95 5.93
N HIS A 28 2.33 -1.81 6.83
CA HIS A 28 1.47 -2.94 6.47
C HIS A 28 0.13 -2.50 5.85
N ASP A 29 -0.40 -1.34 6.26
CA ASP A 29 -1.62 -0.79 5.67
C ASP A 29 -1.35 -0.25 4.26
N VAL A 30 -0.20 0.37 4.03
CA VAL A 30 0.23 0.83 2.70
C VAL A 30 0.42 -0.37 1.77
N THR A 31 1.12 -1.42 2.20
CA THR A 31 1.37 -2.60 1.37
C THR A 31 0.09 -3.43 1.15
N ALA A 32 -0.81 -3.49 2.13
CA ALA A 32 -2.14 -4.08 1.96
C ALA A 32 -2.98 -3.32 0.92
N LEU A 33 -2.96 -1.99 0.94
CA LEU A 33 -3.67 -1.16 -0.05
C LEU A 33 -3.12 -1.38 -1.46
N LEU A 34 -1.80 -1.35 -1.64
CA LEU A 34 -1.17 -1.58 -2.94
C LEU A 34 -1.52 -2.97 -3.51
N ARG A 35 -1.49 -4.00 -2.68
CA ARG A 35 -1.92 -5.36 -3.06
C ARG A 35 -3.40 -5.44 -3.39
N SER A 36 -4.24 -4.69 -2.69
CA SER A 36 -5.68 -4.61 -3.00
C SER A 36 -5.93 -4.00 -4.37
N LEU A 37 -5.21 -2.92 -4.71
CA LEU A 37 -5.27 -2.27 -6.02
C LEU A 37 -4.75 -3.19 -7.12
N ALA A 38 -3.63 -3.87 -6.89
CA ALA A 38 -3.08 -4.84 -7.83
C ALA A 38 -4.09 -5.95 -8.16
N ARG A 39 -4.74 -6.53 -7.14
CA ARG A 39 -5.77 -7.56 -7.34
C ARG A 39 -6.99 -7.03 -8.09
N SER A 40 -7.45 -5.82 -7.77
CA SER A 40 -8.57 -5.19 -8.47
C SER A 40 -8.24 -5.02 -9.97
N TRP A 41 -7.06 -4.49 -10.30
CA TRP A 41 -6.65 -4.33 -11.69
C TRP A 41 -6.40 -5.65 -12.40
N ALA A 42 -5.79 -6.63 -11.73
CA ALA A 42 -5.65 -7.98 -12.27
C ALA A 42 -7.01 -8.62 -12.58
N HIS A 43 -8.03 -8.39 -11.75
CA HIS A 43 -9.39 -8.85 -12.01
C HIS A 43 -9.99 -8.19 -13.26
N SER A 44 -9.79 -6.87 -13.42
CA SER A 44 -10.26 -6.11 -14.57
C SER A 44 -9.54 -6.45 -15.88
N THR A 45 -8.40 -7.17 -15.88
CA THR A 45 -7.67 -7.55 -17.11
C THR A 45 -8.48 -8.44 -18.05
N ARG A 46 -9.48 -9.20 -17.54
CA ARG A 46 -10.34 -10.06 -18.38
C ARG A 46 -11.12 -9.27 -19.42
N ASP A 47 -11.49 -8.03 -19.11
CA ASP A 47 -12.30 -7.18 -19.97
C ASP A 47 -11.55 -5.90 -20.42
N GLY A 48 -10.36 -5.64 -19.88
CA GLY A 48 -9.63 -4.38 -20.01
C GLY A 48 -10.17 -3.30 -19.08
N ALA A 49 -9.29 -2.52 -18.44
CA ALA A 49 -9.68 -1.52 -17.45
C ALA A 49 -10.01 -0.17 -18.11
N PRO A 50 -11.21 0.41 -17.89
CA PRO A 50 -11.52 1.76 -18.33
C PRO A 50 -10.77 2.77 -17.44
N VAL A 51 -9.89 3.55 -18.06
CA VAL A 51 -9.13 4.61 -17.39
C VAL A 51 -9.55 5.95 -17.97
N ARG A 52 -9.71 6.97 -17.12
CA ARG A 52 -9.96 8.34 -17.60
C ARG A 52 -8.70 8.87 -18.29
N ALA A 53 -8.86 9.28 -19.54
CA ALA A 53 -7.80 9.94 -20.29
C ALA A 53 -8.00 11.47 -20.25
N GLY A 54 -7.08 12.17 -19.59
CA GLY A 54 -7.05 13.63 -19.51
C GLY A 54 -8.17 14.25 -18.66
N GLU A 55 -8.34 15.56 -18.78
CA GLU A 55 -9.36 16.33 -18.04
C GLU A 55 -10.80 16.12 -18.55
N GLY A 56 -10.96 15.37 -19.65
CA GLY A 56 -12.27 15.04 -20.22
C GLY A 56 -12.97 13.87 -19.52
N ARG A 57 -14.26 13.68 -19.83
CA ARG A 57 -15.02 12.46 -19.47
C ARG A 57 -14.70 11.24 -20.35
N GLN A 58 -13.64 11.30 -21.15
CA GLN A 58 -13.32 10.24 -22.08
C GLN A 58 -12.59 9.11 -21.37
N THR A 59 -13.18 7.92 -21.39
CA THR A 59 -12.56 6.70 -20.86
C THR A 59 -11.88 5.95 -21.99
N VAL A 60 -10.59 5.66 -21.82
CA VAL A 60 -9.79 4.81 -22.71
C VAL A 60 -9.65 3.45 -22.04
N ARG A 61 -9.83 2.37 -22.79
CA ARG A 61 -9.51 1.03 -22.29
C ARG A 61 -8.02 0.77 -22.45
N LEU A 62 -7.37 0.39 -21.37
CA LEU A 62 -6.00 -0.10 -21.43
C LEU A 62 -5.99 -1.53 -21.97
N GLU A 63 -4.99 -1.84 -22.78
CA GLU A 63 -4.69 -3.21 -23.23
C GLU A 63 -4.52 -4.13 -22.03
N PRO A 64 -5.05 -5.37 -22.06
CA PRO A 64 -4.95 -6.31 -20.94
C PRO A 64 -3.52 -6.53 -20.45
N ALA A 65 -2.54 -6.60 -21.37
CA ALA A 65 -1.13 -6.74 -21.03
C ALA A 65 -0.58 -5.53 -20.24
N THR A 66 -1.05 -4.32 -20.55
CA THR A 66 -0.67 -3.10 -19.82
C THR A 66 -1.26 -3.09 -18.41
N VAL A 67 -2.52 -3.49 -18.26
CA VAL A 67 -3.17 -3.58 -16.94
C VAL A 67 -2.48 -4.64 -16.08
N GLN A 68 -2.09 -5.78 -16.67
CA GLN A 68 -1.36 -6.83 -15.97
C GLN A 68 0.03 -6.36 -15.53
N ALA A 69 0.77 -5.67 -16.41
CA ALA A 69 2.07 -5.09 -16.06
C ALA A 69 1.94 -4.09 -14.90
N LEU A 70 0.90 -3.26 -14.92
CA LEU A 70 0.65 -2.27 -13.88
C LEU A 70 0.31 -2.91 -12.53
N ALA A 71 -0.52 -3.97 -12.53
CA ALA A 71 -0.79 -4.76 -11.33
C ALA A 71 0.51 -5.39 -10.77
N GLY A 72 1.35 -5.95 -11.63
CA GLY A 72 2.65 -6.50 -11.22
C GLY A 72 3.59 -5.46 -10.61
N THR A 73 3.63 -4.24 -11.16
CA THR A 73 4.42 -3.14 -10.58
C THR A 73 3.93 -2.77 -9.17
N LEU A 74 2.62 -2.76 -8.93
CA LEU A 74 2.07 -2.50 -7.59
C LEU A 74 2.46 -3.59 -6.58
N GLU A 75 2.46 -4.85 -6.99
CA GLU A 75 2.93 -5.96 -6.15
C GLU A 75 4.43 -5.82 -5.83
N GLN A 76 5.25 -5.51 -6.83
CA GLN A 76 6.68 -5.30 -6.63
C GLN A 76 6.97 -4.17 -5.64
N ILE A 77 6.27 -3.02 -5.77
CA ILE A 77 6.42 -1.91 -4.82
C ILE A 77 5.99 -2.33 -3.41
N ALA A 78 4.90 -3.09 -3.27
CA ALA A 78 4.46 -3.58 -1.97
C ALA A 78 5.52 -4.49 -1.31
N ASP A 79 6.16 -5.36 -2.09
CA ASP A 79 7.21 -6.26 -1.59
C ASP A 79 8.49 -5.50 -1.20
N GLU A 80 8.89 -4.51 -2.00
CA GLU A 80 10.03 -3.65 -1.68
C GLU A 80 9.81 -2.83 -0.40
N LEU A 81 8.58 -2.35 -0.18
CA LEU A 81 8.22 -1.65 1.05
C LEU A 81 8.26 -2.58 2.26
N ASP A 82 7.68 -3.79 2.16
CA ASP A 82 7.72 -4.75 3.27
C ASP A 82 9.17 -5.07 3.69
N VAL A 83 10.08 -5.30 2.73
CA VAL A 83 11.50 -5.54 3.01
C VAL A 83 12.16 -4.33 3.70
N GLN A 84 11.92 -3.12 3.20
CA GLN A 84 12.50 -1.90 3.77
C GLN A 84 12.02 -1.65 5.20
N PHE A 85 10.73 -1.87 5.49
CA PHE A 85 10.16 -1.63 6.81
C PHE A 85 10.54 -2.70 7.85
N ILE A 86 10.78 -3.96 7.45
CA ILE A 86 11.42 -4.96 8.30
C ILE A 86 12.81 -4.46 8.76
N GLY A 87 13.58 -3.89 7.82
CA GLY A 87 14.92 -3.34 8.09
C GLY A 87 14.94 -2.13 9.03
N VAL A 88 13.84 -1.37 9.12
CA VAL A 88 13.70 -0.23 10.04
C VAL A 88 13.22 -0.68 11.42
N ALA A 89 12.25 -1.59 11.50
CA ALA A 89 11.74 -2.12 12.77
C ALA A 89 12.79 -2.90 13.57
N GLY A 90 13.75 -3.55 12.88
CA GLY A 90 14.88 -4.24 13.50
C GLY A 90 15.93 -3.34 14.16
N ARG A 91 15.87 -2.01 13.96
CA ARG A 91 16.77 -1.04 14.61
C ARG A 91 16.16 -0.54 15.92
N THR A 92 15.92 -1.44 16.86
CA THR A 92 15.64 -1.01 18.24
C THR A 92 16.94 -0.40 18.80
N PRO A 93 16.92 0.84 19.34
CA PRO A 93 18.10 1.38 20.00
C PRO A 93 18.51 0.47 21.17
N PRO A 94 19.80 0.26 21.42
CA PRO A 94 20.25 -0.54 22.56
C PRO A 94 19.67 0.03 23.87
N PRO A 95 19.38 -0.81 24.87
CA PRO A 95 18.88 -0.33 26.15
C PRO A 95 19.87 0.68 26.75
N PRO A 96 19.39 1.71 27.45
CA PRO A 96 20.27 2.66 28.12
C PRO A 96 21.20 1.89 29.08
N PRO A 97 22.48 2.31 29.22
CA PRO A 97 23.37 1.68 30.18
C PRO A 97 22.76 1.74 31.58
N PRO A 98 22.99 0.73 32.44
CA PRO A 98 22.48 0.77 33.81
C PRO A 98 22.98 2.04 34.47
N SER A 99 22.07 2.82 35.05
CA SER A 99 22.41 3.96 35.88
C SER A 99 23.37 3.45 36.94
N ALA A 100 24.61 3.97 36.93
CA ALA A 100 25.53 3.75 38.02
C ALA A 100 24.87 4.37 39.26
N ASP A 101 24.32 3.50 40.09
CA ASP A 101 23.99 3.78 41.48
C ASP A 101 25.33 4.16 42.12
N THR A 102 25.64 5.45 42.16
CA THR A 102 26.69 5.94 43.04
C THR A 102 26.05 6.02 44.42
N GLU A 103 26.11 4.90 45.11
CA GLU A 103 26.00 4.82 46.57
C GLU A 103 26.91 5.89 47.21
N ASP A 104 26.27 6.67 48.10
CA ASP A 104 26.76 7.48 49.25
C ASP A 104 28.04 8.34 49.12
#